data_AF-A0A1C6ASR1-F1
#
_entry.id   AF-A0A1C6ASR1-F1
#
_cell.length_a   1.000
_cell.length_b   1.000
_cell.length_c   1.000
_cell.angle_alpha   90.00
_cell.angle_beta   90.00
_cell.angle_gamma   90.00
#
_symmetry.space_group_name_H-M   'P 1'
#
loop_
_entity.id
_entity.type
_entity.pdbx_description
1 polymer ?
#
loop_
_entity_poly.entity_id
_entity_poly.type
_entity_poly.pdbx_seq_one_letter_code
_entity_poly.pdbx_strand_id
1 'polypeptide(L)'
;MSKLSDLINAEDSFLVKLRCENTFDETKYLEIKNQILIEMPKWRTQGFILNCDVEVLISLIDQLAGGSRFFSEETAIRVEDACMEIEEIINCLGS
;
A
#
# COMPACT_ATOMS: atom_id res chain seq x y z
N MET A 1 -15.82 -7.21 2.77
CA MET A 1 -14.50 -6.79 2.24
C MET A 1 -13.71 -6.26 3.41
N SER A 2 -12.38 -6.41 3.39
CA SER A 2 -11.53 -5.84 4.44
C SER A 2 -11.41 -4.34 4.26
N LYS A 3 -11.31 -3.59 5.37
CA LYS A 3 -11.12 -2.13 5.33
C LYS A 3 -9.88 -1.73 4.52
N LEU A 4 -8.84 -2.57 4.52
CA LEU A 4 -7.66 -2.35 3.69
C LEU A 4 -7.98 -2.44 2.19
N SER A 5 -8.80 -3.43 1.80
CA SER A 5 -9.26 -3.56 0.41
C SER A 5 -10.10 -2.38 -0.04
N ASP A 6 -10.99 -1.86 0.82
CA ASP A 6 -11.77 -0.67 0.50
C ASP A 6 -10.88 0.56 0.26
N LEU A 7 -9.84 0.76 1.08
CA LEU A 7 -8.91 1.89 0.92
C LEU A 7 -8.09 1.82 -0.38
N ILE A 8 -7.73 0.61 -0.82
CA ILE A 8 -6.86 0.39 -1.99
C ILE A 8 -7.64 0.33 -3.31
N ASN A 9 -8.84 -0.27 -3.31
CA ASN A 9 -9.62 -0.53 -4.52
C ASN A 9 -10.79 0.43 -4.75
N ALA A 10 -11.03 1.40 -3.86
CA ALA A 10 -12.04 2.43 -4.08
C ALA A 10 -11.77 3.25 -5.36
N GLU A 11 -12.83 3.82 -5.94
CA GLU A 11 -12.73 4.66 -7.15
C GLU A 11 -11.89 5.93 -6.93
N ASP A 12 -11.80 6.42 -5.69
CA ASP A 12 -10.92 7.53 -5.27
C ASP A 12 -9.78 7.02 -4.37
N SER A 13 -9.19 5.86 -4.70
CA SER A 13 -8.09 5.29 -3.93
C SER A 13 -6.75 5.94 -4.24
N PHE A 14 -5.77 5.70 -3.37
CA PHE A 14 -4.38 6.07 -3.60
C PHE A 14 -3.86 5.56 -4.96
N LEU A 15 -4.18 4.32 -5.32
CA LEU A 15 -3.71 3.72 -6.58
C LEU A 15 -4.31 4.40 -7.81
N VAL A 16 -5.57 4.85 -7.73
CA VAL A 16 -6.21 5.60 -8.83
C VAL A 16 -5.47 6.92 -9.04
N LYS A 17 -5.22 7.68 -7.97
CA LYS A 17 -4.47 8.94 -8.05
C LYS A 17 -3.06 8.74 -8.58
N LEU A 18 -2.38 7.71 -8.09
CA LEU A 18 -1.02 7.42 -8.52
C LEU A 18 -0.96 7.06 -10.01
N ARG A 19 -1.87 6.21 -10.49
CA ARG A 19 -1.86 5.74 -11.89
C ARG A 19 -2.46 6.71 -12.89
N CYS A 20 -3.57 7.34 -12.55
CA CYS A 20 -4.33 8.17 -13.48
C CYS A 20 -3.83 9.62 -13.46
N GLU A 21 -3.42 10.11 -12.29
CA GLU A 21 -3.03 11.51 -12.10
C GLU A 21 -1.52 11.68 -11.89
N ASN A 22 -0.74 10.58 -11.86
CA ASN A 22 0.71 10.59 -11.62
C ASN A 22 1.11 11.36 -10.34
N THR A 23 0.21 11.35 -9.35
CA THR A 23 0.34 12.15 -8.14
C THR A 23 0.33 11.23 -6.92
N PHE A 24 1.32 11.42 -6.05
CA PHE A 24 1.37 10.74 -4.77
C PHE A 24 0.48 11.47 -3.75
N ASP A 25 -0.66 10.89 -3.41
CA ASP A 25 -1.55 11.42 -2.38
C ASP A 25 -1.11 10.93 -0.99
N GLU A 26 -0.35 11.78 -0.28
CA GLU A 26 0.22 11.45 1.04
C GLU A 26 -0.86 11.12 2.08
N THR A 27 -2.04 11.75 1.98
CA THR A 27 -3.12 11.51 2.95
C THR A 27 -3.66 10.10 2.78
N LYS A 28 -3.93 9.70 1.53
CA LYS A 28 -4.44 8.36 1.23
C LYS A 28 -3.39 7.27 1.51
N TYR A 29 -2.12 7.55 1.20
CA TYR A 29 -1.02 6.65 1.56
C TYR A 29 -0.94 6.44 3.08
N LEU A 30 -1.01 7.52 3.86
CA LEU A 30 -0.97 7.45 5.31
C LEU A 30 -2.15 6.65 5.89
N GLU A 31 -3.35 6.77 5.31
CA GLU A 31 -4.50 5.94 5.70
C GLU A 31 -4.25 4.44 5.46
N ILE A 32 -3.70 4.08 4.30
CA ILE A 32 -3.33 2.70 3.98
C ILE A 32 -2.30 2.18 4.97
N LYS A 33 -1.21 2.93 5.17
CA LYS A 33 -0.14 2.57 6.12
C LYS A 33 -0.68 2.37 7.53
N ASN A 34 -1.47 3.31 8.04
CA ASN A 34 -2.06 3.18 9.37
C ASN A 34 -2.98 1.98 9.47
N GLN A 35 -3.73 1.68 8.41
CA GLN A 35 -4.59 0.50 8.38
C GLN A 35 -3.75 -0.79 8.42
N ILE A 36 -2.65 -0.88 7.68
CA ILE A 36 -1.73 -2.03 7.74
C ILE A 36 -1.18 -2.19 9.17
N LEU A 37 -0.71 -1.12 9.80
CA LEU A 37 -0.20 -1.14 11.17
C LEU A 37 -1.24 -1.58 12.21
N ILE A 38 -2.53 -1.31 11.97
CA ILE A 38 -3.64 -1.78 12.82
C ILE A 38 -3.91 -3.27 12.62
N GLU A 39 -3.81 -3.78 11.39
CA GLU A 39 -4.07 -5.19 11.08
C GLU A 39 -2.88 -6.11 11.42
N MET A 40 -1.65 -5.60 11.31
CA MET A 40 -0.39 -6.24 11.71
C MET A 40 -0.47 -7.10 12.99
N PRO A 41 -0.83 -6.55 14.17
CA PRO A 41 -0.91 -7.34 15.41
C PRO A 41 -2.02 -8.39 15.36
N LYS A 42 -3.09 -8.15 14.61
CA LYS A 42 -4.18 -9.12 14.42
C LYS A 42 -3.71 -10.29 13.58
N TRP A 43 -3.04 -10.03 12.45
CA TRP A 43 -2.43 -11.05 11.59
C TRP A 43 -1.43 -11.92 12.35
N ARG A 44 -0.57 -11.30 13.18
CA ARG A 44 0.35 -12.06 14.06
C ARG A 44 -0.39 -12.93 15.07
N THR A 45 -1.42 -12.39 15.72
CA THR A 45 -2.17 -13.11 16.77
C THR A 45 -2.99 -14.26 16.20
N GLN A 46 -3.61 -14.07 15.03
CA GLN A 46 -4.43 -15.10 14.39
C GLN A 46 -3.60 -16.15 13.63
N GLY A 47 -2.35 -15.82 13.28
CA GLY A 47 -1.42 -16.71 12.58
C GLY A 47 -1.69 -16.88 11.09
N PHE A 48 -2.59 -16.07 10.51
CA PHE A 48 -2.88 -16.04 9.09
C PHE A 48 -3.32 -14.64 8.64
N ILE A 49 -3.27 -14.41 7.33
CA ILE A 49 -3.78 -13.21 6.66
C ILE A 49 -4.88 -13.68 5.72
N LEU A 50 -5.99 -12.95 5.62
CA LEU A 50 -7.04 -13.28 4.66
C LEU A 50 -6.52 -13.09 3.23
N ASN A 51 -6.91 -13.99 2.31
CA ASN A 51 -6.49 -13.89 0.90
C ASN A 51 -6.80 -12.52 0.31
N CYS A 52 -7.96 -11.94 0.63
CA CYS A 52 -8.32 -10.61 0.14
C CYS A 52 -7.38 -9.50 0.63
N ASP A 53 -6.84 -9.60 1.84
CA ASP A 53 -5.83 -8.66 2.36
C ASP A 53 -4.47 -8.88 1.69
N VAL A 54 -4.09 -10.14 1.46
CA VAL A 54 -2.85 -10.49 0.74
C VAL A 54 -2.88 -9.97 -0.70
N GLU A 55 -3.98 -10.19 -1.43
CA GLU A 55 -4.13 -9.76 -2.82
C GLU A 55 -3.99 -8.24 -2.95
N VAL A 56 -4.57 -7.47 -2.03
CA VAL A 56 -4.48 -5.99 -2.07
C VAL A 56 -3.11 -5.48 -1.65
N LEU A 57 -2.42 -6.15 -0.72
CA LEU A 57 -1.03 -5.83 -0.37
C LEU A 57 -0.10 -6.09 -1.55
N ILE A 58 -0.23 -7.23 -2.23
CA ILE A 58 0.54 -7.55 -3.44
C ILE A 58 0.26 -6.50 -4.52
N SER A 59 -1.01 -6.15 -4.74
CA SER A 59 -1.35 -5.10 -5.71
C SER A 59 -0.79 -3.74 -5.34
N LEU A 60 -0.71 -3.40 -4.05
CA LEU A 60 -0.11 -2.14 -3.60
C LEU A 60 1.39 -2.11 -3.90
N ILE A 61 2.11 -3.17 -3.53
CA ILE A 61 3.56 -3.29 -3.74
C ILE A 61 3.89 -3.30 -5.23
N ASP A 62 3.18 -4.08 -6.04
CA ASP A 62 3.39 -4.16 -7.49
C ASP A 62 3.27 -2.79 -8.15
N GLN A 63 2.28 -2.00 -7.74
CA GLN A 63 2.06 -0.65 -8.29
C GLN A 63 3.10 0.37 -7.82
N LEU A 64 3.60 0.24 -6.58
CA LEU A 64 4.68 1.08 -6.08
C LEU A 64 6.00 0.72 -6.78
N ALA A 65 6.34 -0.57 -6.87
CA ALA A 65 7.56 -1.06 -7.51
C ALA A 65 7.57 -0.86 -9.04
N GLY A 66 6.39 -0.88 -9.69
CA GLY A 66 6.26 -0.74 -11.14
C GLY A 66 6.71 0.63 -11.67
N GLY A 67 6.62 1.67 -10.83
CA GLY A 67 7.01 3.03 -11.20
C GLY A 67 6.24 3.58 -12.41
N SER A 68 6.55 4.81 -12.82
CA SER A 68 6.02 5.41 -14.04
C SER A 68 7.01 6.40 -14.62
N ARG A 69 7.22 6.33 -15.93
CA ARG A 69 8.01 7.32 -16.68
C ARG A 69 7.40 8.73 -16.66
N PHE A 70 6.15 8.85 -16.24
CA PHE A 70 5.41 10.11 -16.16
C PHE A 70 5.46 10.73 -14.76
N PHE A 71 6.04 10.03 -13.77
CA PHE A 71 6.25 10.62 -12.46
C PHE A 71 7.24 11.77 -12.54
N SER A 72 6.95 12.82 -11.77
CA SER A 72 7.97 13.79 -11.42
C SER A 72 9.05 13.13 -10.56
N GLU A 73 10.25 13.69 -10.52
CA GLU A 73 11.34 13.20 -9.66
C GLU A 73 10.87 13.07 -8.20
N GLU A 74 10.17 14.09 -7.68
CA GLU A 74 9.60 14.06 -6.33
C GLU A 74 8.62 12.90 -6.13
N THR A 75 7.72 12.67 -7.09
CA THR A 75 6.76 11.56 -7.00
C THR A 75 7.46 10.20 -7.08
N ALA A 76 8.45 10.05 -7.96
CA ALA A 76 9.20 8.81 -8.07
C ALA A 76 9.90 8.47 -6.75
N ILE A 77 10.59 9.45 -6.14
CA ILE A 77 11.24 9.28 -4.83
C ILE A 77 10.20 8.86 -3.77
N ARG A 78 9.06 9.57 -3.67
CA ARG A 78 8.01 9.21 -2.69
C ARG A 78 7.44 7.81 -2.91
N VAL A 79 7.30 7.37 -4.16
CA VAL A 79 6.82 6.03 -4.50
C VAL A 79 7.84 4.96 -4.10
N GLU A 80 9.12 5.19 -4.35
CA GLU A 80 10.20 4.29 -3.93
C GLU A 80 10.30 4.19 -2.40
N ASP A 81 10.25 5.33 -1.69
CA ASP A 81 10.21 5.37 -0.22
C ASP A 81 9.00 4.61 0.33
N ALA A 82 7.81 4.82 -0.25
CA ALA A 82 6.60 4.12 0.13
C ALA A 82 6.70 2.60 -0.11
N CYS A 83 7.32 2.18 -1.21
CA CYS A 83 7.54 0.76 -1.50
C CYS A 83 8.40 0.12 -0.41
N MET A 84 9.57 0.71 -0.12
CA MET A 84 10.49 0.21 0.90
C MET A 84 9.82 0.17 2.28
N GLU A 85 9.07 1.20 2.64
CA GLU A 85 8.40 1.29 3.94
C GLU A 85 7.34 0.18 4.11
N ILE A 86 6.51 -0.06 3.09
CA ILE A 86 5.49 -1.12 3.14
C ILE A 86 6.15 -2.50 3.19
N GLU A 87 7.20 -2.74 2.39
CA GLU A 87 7.95 -3.99 2.43
C GLU A 87 8.61 -4.23 3.79
N GLU A 88 9.16 -3.20 4.44
CA GLU A 88 9.73 -3.31 5.78
C GLU A 88 8.66 -3.68 6.82
N ILE A 89 7.50 -3.02 6.78
CA ILE A 89 6.36 -3.32 7.67
C ILE A 89 5.90 -4.78 7.48
N ILE A 90 5.83 -5.27 6.25
CA ILE A 90 5.41 -6.65 5.97
C ILE A 90 6.49 -7.64 6.37
N ASN A 91 7.77 -7.37 6.10
CA ASN A 91 8.88 -8.21 6.54
C ASN A 91 8.92 -8.37 8.06
N CYS A 92 8.49 -7.35 8.80
CA CYS A 92 8.33 -7.48 10.25
C CYS A 92 7.37 -8.64 10.60
N LEU A 93 6.30 -8.92 9.84
CA LEU A 93 5.36 -10.03 10.13
C LEU A 93 6.03 -11.40 10.22
N GLY A 94 7.04 -11.63 9.37
CA GLY A 94 7.77 -12.89 9.31
C GLY A 94 8.85 -13.05 10.38
N SER A 95 9.16 -11.98 11.13
CA SER A 95 10.17 -11.95 12.19
C SER A 95 9.58 -12.20 13.58
#